data_AF-A0A963JKW9-F1
#
_entry.id   AF-A0A963JKW9-F1
#
_cell.length_a   1.000
_cell.length_b   1.000
_cell.length_c   1.000
_cell.angle_alpha   90.00
_cell.angle_beta   90.00
_cell.angle_gamma   90.00
#
_symmetry.space_group_name_H-M   'P 1'
#
loop_
_entity.id
_entity.type
_entity.pdbx_description
1 polymer ?
#
loop_
_entity_poly.entity_id
_entity_poly.type
_entity_poly.pdbx_seq_one_letter_code
_entity_poly.pdbx_strand_id
1 'polypeptide(L)'
;MKNRFMKLIQSAIALTLLAQIHFAFADTASDTDMVLNWAENNYPGLFPGHQATQSINPWLFRFYPDTGIYAGVNTNNNNFYVLGGPWGNTPTLIETLPNLVGLVQSSGGDGGISACNTVNVPDGISYSQSGNVVTVTTNGQCVPAPNVTDPTNSNLCVAPQQTTASGISVLSSNTVTASSLNGITITTPGLPNTFQAIVDATASVKHCTVNAAADTANLIVNSDLCFDVTEEISGLLNSFPIDGIQVTPPITYTSAGTYSSQIVPDCFATDAATITDAFTGEVWIKQNGNFVKVAN
;
A
#
# COMPACT_ATOMS: atom_id res chain seq x y z
N MET A 1 0.78 -33.78 -52.30
CA MET A 1 0.16 -32.46 -52.04
C MET A 1 -0.16 -32.19 -50.56
N LYS A 2 -0.54 -33.20 -49.76
CA LYS A 2 -0.87 -33.08 -48.32
C LYS A 2 0.27 -32.56 -47.42
N ASN A 3 1.54 -32.91 -47.71
CA ASN A 3 2.70 -32.50 -46.89
C ASN A 3 3.24 -31.08 -47.16
N ARG A 4 2.78 -30.41 -48.23
CA ARG A 4 3.15 -29.00 -48.49
C ARG A 4 2.17 -28.03 -47.82
N PHE A 5 0.90 -28.40 -47.70
CA PHE A 5 -0.12 -27.62 -47.01
C PHE A 5 0.13 -27.57 -45.49
N MET A 6 0.66 -28.65 -44.90
CA MET A 6 0.92 -28.73 -43.45
C MET A 6 2.15 -27.91 -43.01
N LYS A 7 3.15 -27.72 -43.89
CA LYS A 7 4.33 -26.87 -43.61
C LYS A 7 4.03 -25.37 -43.76
N LEU A 8 3.08 -24.99 -44.62
CA LEU A 8 2.61 -23.60 -44.74
C LEU A 8 1.80 -23.15 -43.53
N ILE A 9 1.03 -24.05 -42.91
CA ILE A 9 0.29 -23.77 -41.68
C ILE A 9 1.23 -23.58 -40.47
N GLN A 10 2.31 -24.35 -40.39
CA GLN A 10 3.30 -24.18 -39.30
C GLN A 10 4.12 -22.89 -39.44
N SER A 11 4.37 -22.41 -40.65
CA SER A 11 5.09 -21.14 -40.87
C SER A 11 4.23 -19.89 -40.61
N ALA A 12 2.90 -19.99 -40.69
CA ALA A 12 1.99 -18.89 -40.35
C ALA A 12 1.78 -18.72 -38.82
N ILE A 13 1.94 -19.81 -38.07
CA ILE A 13 1.81 -19.81 -36.60
C ILE A 13 3.10 -19.27 -35.93
N ALA A 14 4.28 -19.54 -36.52
CA ALA A 14 5.54 -18.98 -36.00
C ALA A 14 5.67 -17.45 -36.21
N LEU A 15 5.01 -16.87 -37.23
CA LEU A 15 5.06 -15.44 -37.49
C LEU A 15 4.02 -14.62 -36.69
N THR A 16 2.99 -15.28 -36.15
CA THR A 16 2.01 -14.64 -35.25
C THR A 16 2.47 -14.59 -33.79
N LEU A 17 3.45 -15.42 -33.41
CA LEU A 17 4.09 -15.41 -32.09
C LEU A 17 5.14 -14.30 -31.89
N LEU A 18 5.51 -13.55 -32.94
CA LEU A 18 6.45 -12.41 -32.85
C LEU A 18 5.75 -11.04 -32.79
N ALA A 19 4.40 -11.00 -32.79
CA ALA A 19 3.60 -9.77 -32.73
C ALA A 19 2.88 -9.57 -31.39
N GLN A 20 3.33 -10.26 -30.34
CA GLN A 20 2.92 -10.02 -28.95
C GLN A 20 4.12 -9.46 -28.17
N ILE A 21 4.79 -8.45 -28.74
CA ILE A 21 5.47 -7.49 -27.89
C ILE A 21 4.32 -6.70 -27.28
N HIS A 22 3.84 -7.16 -26.13
CA HIS A 22 3.11 -6.29 -25.22
C HIS A 22 4.10 -5.16 -24.89
N PHE A 23 3.99 -4.04 -25.60
CA PHE A 23 4.47 -2.79 -25.02
C PHE A 23 3.68 -2.71 -23.73
N ALA A 24 4.36 -2.94 -22.61
CA ALA A 24 3.83 -2.62 -21.32
C ALA A 24 3.60 -1.11 -21.35
N PHE A 25 2.40 -0.69 -21.75
CA PHE A 25 1.82 0.53 -21.25
C PHE A 25 1.58 0.25 -19.77
N ALA A 26 2.67 0.29 -18.98
CA ALA A 26 2.51 0.73 -17.62
C ALA A 26 1.72 2.05 -17.71
N ASP A 27 0.62 2.12 -16.97
CA ASP A 27 -0.32 3.23 -17.05
C ASP A 27 0.48 4.53 -16.84
N THR A 28 0.41 5.45 -17.80
CA THR A 28 1.13 6.74 -17.72
C THR A 28 0.86 7.44 -16.38
N ALA A 29 -0.32 7.23 -15.78
CA ALA A 29 -0.62 7.67 -14.43
C ALA A 29 0.23 6.97 -13.36
N SER A 30 0.30 5.63 -13.36
CA SER A 30 1.10 4.85 -12.41
C SER A 30 2.60 5.15 -12.52
N ASP A 31 3.12 5.28 -13.74
CA ASP A 31 4.52 5.63 -13.96
C ASP A 31 4.81 7.06 -13.48
N THR A 32 3.88 7.99 -13.71
CA THR A 32 3.98 9.36 -13.21
C THR A 32 3.97 9.42 -11.69
N ASP A 33 3.07 8.67 -11.05
CA ASP A 33 3.01 8.55 -9.59
C ASP A 33 4.30 7.96 -9.02
N MET A 34 4.85 6.90 -9.63
CA MET A 34 6.12 6.31 -9.19
C MET A 34 7.29 7.30 -9.24
N VAL A 35 7.41 8.05 -10.34
CA VAL A 35 8.48 9.06 -10.49
C VAL A 35 8.29 10.22 -9.52
N LEU A 36 7.06 10.68 -9.31
CA LEU A 36 6.76 11.77 -8.37
C LEU A 36 6.99 11.36 -6.92
N ASN A 37 6.58 10.15 -6.54
CA ASN A 37 6.84 9.59 -5.21
C ASN A 37 8.35 9.46 -4.96
N TRP A 38 9.08 8.93 -5.94
CA TRP A 38 10.54 8.86 -5.86
C TRP A 38 11.16 10.25 -5.69
N ALA A 39 10.67 11.26 -6.40
CA ALA A 39 11.16 12.63 -6.27
C ALA A 39 10.89 13.22 -4.87
N GLU A 40 9.71 12.99 -4.30
CA GLU A 40 9.36 13.36 -2.92
C GLU A 40 10.30 12.71 -1.89
N ASN A 41 10.57 11.41 -2.04
CA ASN A 41 11.42 10.65 -1.13
C ASN A 41 12.91 11.05 -1.23
N ASN A 42 13.41 11.36 -2.42
CA ASN A 42 14.83 11.62 -2.66
C ASN A 42 15.20 13.10 -2.61
N TYR A 43 14.24 14.01 -2.84
CA TYR A 43 14.46 15.45 -2.84
C TYR A 43 13.42 16.20 -2.00
N PRO A 44 13.28 15.90 -0.70
CA PRO A 44 12.24 16.49 0.17
C PRO A 44 12.37 18.01 0.34
N GLY A 45 13.55 18.59 0.08
CA GLY A 45 13.73 20.05 0.06
C GLY A 45 13.13 20.75 -1.16
N LEU A 46 12.86 20.00 -2.25
CA LEU A 46 12.23 20.50 -3.47
C LEU A 46 10.76 20.06 -3.56
N PHE A 47 10.47 18.83 -3.16
CA PHE A 47 9.15 18.21 -3.20
C PHE A 47 8.72 17.82 -1.78
N PRO A 48 8.41 18.80 -0.91
CA PRO A 48 8.07 18.52 0.47
C PRO A 48 6.65 17.95 0.60
N GLY A 49 6.56 16.80 1.25
CA GLY A 49 5.29 16.10 1.50
C GLY A 49 4.64 15.57 0.22
N HIS A 50 3.82 14.55 0.35
CA HIS A 50 3.10 14.00 -0.78
C HIS A 50 1.98 14.92 -1.25
N GLN A 51 1.77 14.97 -2.56
CA GLN A 51 0.66 15.71 -3.16
C GLN A 51 -0.18 14.77 -4.02
N ALA A 52 -1.49 14.96 -4.04
CA ALA A 52 -2.36 14.19 -4.93
C ALA A 52 -2.02 14.52 -6.39
N THR A 53 -1.86 13.50 -7.23
CA THR A 53 -1.72 13.70 -8.67
C THR A 53 -3.02 14.24 -9.26
N GLN A 54 -2.92 15.41 -9.86
CA GLN A 54 -3.99 16.10 -10.54
C GLN A 54 -3.88 15.84 -12.04
N SER A 55 -5.02 15.92 -12.73
CA SER A 55 -5.09 15.78 -14.18
C SER A 55 -5.74 17.01 -14.81
N ILE A 56 -5.05 17.64 -15.74
CA ILE A 56 -5.60 18.65 -16.64
C ILE A 56 -5.01 18.43 -18.03
N ASN A 57 -5.80 17.90 -18.97
CA ASN A 57 -5.29 17.55 -20.30
C ASN A 57 -4.43 18.69 -20.92
N PRO A 58 -3.16 18.43 -21.30
CA PRO A 58 -2.46 17.15 -21.42
C PRO A 58 -1.52 16.79 -20.26
N TRP A 59 -1.81 17.16 -19.02
CA TRP A 59 -0.90 17.05 -17.89
C TRP A 59 -1.44 16.10 -16.81
N LEU A 60 -0.55 15.25 -16.30
CA LEU A 60 -0.69 14.63 -14.98
C LEU A 60 0.42 15.21 -14.10
N PHE A 61 0.06 15.86 -13.00
CA PHE A 61 1.03 16.66 -12.24
C PHE A 61 0.67 16.78 -10.76
N ARG A 62 1.66 17.13 -9.95
CA ARG A 62 1.53 17.52 -8.54
C ARG A 62 1.99 18.97 -8.37
N PHE A 63 1.32 19.69 -7.48
CA PHE A 63 1.71 21.03 -7.07
C PHE A 63 2.11 21.02 -5.59
N TYR A 64 3.32 21.46 -5.30
CA TYR A 64 3.90 21.54 -3.96
C TYR A 64 3.79 22.98 -3.46
N PRO A 65 2.83 23.31 -2.57
CA PRO A 65 2.54 24.68 -2.20
C PRO A 65 3.69 25.36 -1.45
N ASP A 66 4.43 24.61 -0.64
CA ASP A 66 5.53 25.13 0.17
C ASP A 66 6.70 25.63 -0.66
N THR A 67 6.96 25.01 -1.81
CA THR A 67 8.05 25.36 -2.73
C THR A 67 7.58 26.07 -4.00
N GLY A 68 6.26 26.09 -4.24
CA GLY A 68 5.67 26.65 -5.45
C GLY A 68 6.04 25.87 -6.71
N ILE A 69 6.40 24.58 -6.59
CA ILE A 69 6.83 23.74 -7.71
C ILE A 69 5.64 22.93 -8.23
N TYR A 70 5.50 22.89 -9.55
CA TYR A 70 4.70 21.91 -10.28
C TYR A 70 5.65 20.87 -10.87
N ALA A 71 5.34 19.59 -10.73
CA ALA A 71 6.07 18.50 -11.37
C ALA A 71 5.09 17.52 -12.00
N GLY A 72 5.36 17.04 -13.22
CA GLY A 72 4.43 16.15 -13.88
C GLY A 72 4.78 15.80 -15.32
N VAL A 73 4.02 14.89 -15.90
CA VAL A 73 4.18 14.45 -17.29
C VAL A 73 3.20 15.18 -18.21
N ASN A 74 3.65 15.48 -19.42
CA ASN A 74 2.77 15.82 -20.53
C ASN A 74 2.39 14.54 -21.30
N THR A 75 1.12 14.15 -21.25
CA THR A 75 0.60 12.91 -21.84
C THR A 75 0.60 12.89 -23.37
N ASN A 76 0.82 14.02 -24.04
CA ASN A 76 0.93 14.05 -25.51
C ASN A 76 2.32 13.62 -26.00
N ASN A 77 3.37 13.82 -25.20
CA ASN A 77 4.75 13.54 -25.59
C ASN A 77 5.52 12.65 -24.60
N ASN A 78 4.89 12.24 -23.49
CA ASN A 78 5.46 11.43 -22.42
C ASN A 78 6.74 12.00 -21.81
N ASN A 79 6.89 13.32 -21.81
CA ASN A 79 8.00 14.01 -21.17
C ASN A 79 7.61 14.53 -19.80
N PHE A 80 8.56 14.45 -18.86
CA PHE A 80 8.41 14.95 -17.50
C PHE A 80 8.98 16.36 -17.39
N TYR A 81 8.22 17.26 -16.77
CA TYR A 81 8.55 18.67 -16.64
C TYR A 81 8.43 19.12 -15.18
N VAL A 82 9.16 20.19 -14.87
CA VAL A 82 8.99 20.98 -13.66
C VAL A 82 8.73 22.44 -14.01
N LEU A 83 7.99 23.15 -13.17
CA LEU A 83 7.66 24.56 -13.32
C LEU A 83 7.61 25.21 -11.92
N GLY A 84 8.05 26.45 -11.79
CA GLY A 84 8.05 27.16 -10.51
C GLY A 84 9.30 26.90 -9.67
N GLY A 85 9.32 27.44 -8.45
CA GLY A 85 10.48 27.35 -7.55
C GLY A 85 11.80 27.76 -8.23
N PRO A 86 12.87 26.94 -8.15
CA PRO A 86 14.16 27.20 -8.79
C PRO A 86 14.12 27.30 -10.32
N TRP A 87 13.08 26.77 -10.98
CA TRP A 87 12.96 26.71 -12.44
C TRP A 87 12.17 27.87 -13.05
N GLY A 88 11.62 28.77 -12.22
CA GLY A 88 10.92 29.96 -12.68
C GLY A 88 9.62 29.67 -13.42
N ASN A 89 9.16 30.62 -14.26
CA ASN A 89 7.81 30.61 -14.80
C ASN A 89 7.66 29.87 -16.15
N THR A 90 8.64 29.06 -16.53
CA THR A 90 8.63 28.29 -17.79
C THR A 90 8.82 26.80 -17.51
N PRO A 91 7.99 25.91 -18.09
CA PRO A 91 8.19 24.47 -17.94
C PRO A 91 9.58 24.06 -18.41
N THR A 92 10.35 23.47 -17.50
CA THR A 92 11.67 22.93 -17.77
C THR A 92 11.54 21.43 -17.97
N LEU A 93 11.96 20.96 -19.15
CA LEU A 93 12.05 19.53 -19.44
C LEU A 93 13.12 18.92 -18.53
N ILE A 94 12.74 17.88 -17.78
CA ILE A 94 13.69 17.09 -17.00
C ILE A 94 14.20 15.94 -17.85
N GLU A 95 13.29 15.06 -18.29
CA GLU A 95 13.61 13.84 -19.02
C GLU A 95 12.31 13.20 -19.58
N THR A 96 12.41 12.14 -20.39
CA THR A 96 11.26 11.31 -20.76
C THR A 96 10.77 10.47 -19.57
N LEU A 97 9.47 10.22 -19.47
CA LEU A 97 8.88 9.40 -18.41
C LEU A 97 9.49 7.99 -18.37
N PRO A 98 9.67 7.25 -19.48
CA PRO A 98 10.27 5.92 -19.44
C PRO A 98 11.72 5.90 -18.92
N ASN A 99 12.52 6.93 -19.23
CA ASN A 99 13.88 7.02 -18.72
C ASN A 99 13.90 7.30 -17.21
N LEU A 100 12.97 8.11 -16.70
CA LEU A 100 12.83 8.33 -15.26
C LEU A 100 12.33 7.07 -14.54
N VAL A 101 11.38 6.34 -15.12
CA VAL A 101 10.97 5.02 -14.61
C VAL A 101 12.16 4.07 -14.50
N GLY A 102 12.99 3.99 -15.56
CA GLY A 102 14.22 3.20 -15.54
C GLY A 102 15.24 3.68 -14.51
N LEU A 103 15.33 5.00 -14.28
CA LEU A 103 16.17 5.57 -13.22
C LEU A 103 15.68 5.15 -11.83
N VAL A 104 14.39 5.27 -11.55
CA VAL A 104 13.80 4.85 -10.26
C VAL A 104 14.13 3.38 -10.01
N GLN A 105 13.82 2.51 -10.97
CA GLN A 105 14.03 1.06 -10.86
C GLN A 105 15.51 0.67 -10.69
N SER A 106 16.44 1.39 -11.33
CA SER A 106 17.88 1.08 -11.24
C SER A 106 18.58 1.73 -10.04
N SER A 107 18.03 2.81 -9.50
CA SER A 107 18.60 3.53 -8.35
C SER A 107 18.42 2.81 -7.01
N GLY A 108 17.53 1.80 -6.95
CA GLY A 108 17.06 1.25 -5.68
C GLY A 108 16.31 2.26 -4.81
N GLY A 109 15.97 3.44 -5.37
CA GLY A 109 15.27 4.50 -4.68
C GLY A 109 13.78 4.17 -4.53
N ASP A 110 13.22 4.57 -3.41
CA ASP A 110 11.84 4.26 -3.05
C ASP A 110 10.85 5.04 -3.94
N GLY A 111 10.32 4.39 -4.97
CA GLY A 111 9.14 4.85 -5.72
C GLY A 111 7.83 4.52 -5.01
N GLY A 112 7.91 3.96 -3.81
CA GLY A 112 6.79 3.65 -2.93
C GLY A 112 6.05 4.90 -2.46
N ILE A 113 4.84 4.68 -1.97
CA ILE A 113 3.91 5.75 -1.61
C ILE A 113 4.51 6.52 -0.43
N SER A 114 4.85 7.79 -0.62
CA SER A 114 5.40 8.66 0.45
C SER A 114 4.47 8.78 1.68
N ALA A 115 3.16 8.60 1.50
CA ALA A 115 2.17 8.51 2.59
C ALA A 115 2.10 7.13 3.30
N CYS A 116 2.83 6.12 2.83
CA CYS A 116 2.78 4.73 3.27
C CYS A 116 4.18 4.11 3.16
N ASN A 117 4.92 4.10 4.27
CA ASN A 117 6.29 3.59 4.29
C ASN A 117 6.31 2.08 3.94
N THR A 118 6.94 1.76 2.80
CA THR A 118 7.04 0.39 2.25
C THR A 118 8.40 -0.29 2.49
N VAL A 119 9.27 0.29 3.33
CA VAL A 119 10.67 -0.16 3.50
C VAL A 119 10.78 -1.59 4.05
N ASN A 120 9.82 -2.04 4.87
CA ASN A 120 9.82 -3.36 5.49
C ASN A 120 8.71 -4.28 4.96
N VAL A 121 8.32 -4.11 3.70
CA VAL A 121 7.27 -4.94 3.11
C VAL A 121 7.80 -6.38 2.90
N PRO A 122 7.07 -7.42 3.38
CA PRO A 122 7.41 -8.81 3.09
C PRO A 122 7.44 -9.12 1.59
N ASP A 123 8.36 -9.99 1.19
CA ASP A 123 8.45 -10.48 -0.19
C ASP A 123 7.10 -11.03 -0.69
N GLY A 124 6.74 -10.68 -1.92
CA GLY A 124 5.50 -11.14 -2.57
C GLY A 124 4.26 -10.26 -2.32
N ILE A 125 4.38 -9.19 -1.53
CA ILE A 125 3.38 -8.12 -1.48
C ILE A 125 3.75 -7.05 -2.51
N SER A 126 2.76 -6.62 -3.28
CA SER A 126 2.89 -5.55 -4.28
C SER A 126 2.01 -4.36 -3.92
N TYR A 127 2.54 -3.16 -4.20
CA TYR A 127 1.86 -1.89 -3.99
C TYR A 127 1.70 -1.20 -5.34
N SER A 128 0.53 -0.60 -5.57
CA SER A 128 0.32 0.34 -6.66
C SER A 128 -0.46 1.54 -6.15
N GLN A 129 -0.31 2.68 -6.81
CA GLN A 129 -1.00 3.91 -6.45
C GLN A 129 -1.61 4.54 -7.70
N SER A 130 -2.81 5.07 -7.53
CA SER A 130 -3.46 5.95 -8.50
C SER A 130 -4.08 7.13 -7.73
N GLY A 131 -3.39 8.27 -7.72
CA GLY A 131 -3.77 9.41 -6.89
C GLY A 131 -3.79 9.04 -5.40
N ASN A 132 -4.91 9.28 -4.71
CA ASN A 132 -5.04 8.95 -3.28
C ASN A 132 -5.41 7.48 -3.00
N VAL A 133 -5.57 6.65 -4.05
CA VAL A 133 -5.91 5.24 -3.89
C VAL A 133 -4.64 4.40 -3.99
N VAL A 134 -4.27 3.76 -2.88
CA VAL A 134 -3.25 2.73 -2.81
C VAL A 134 -3.93 1.37 -2.95
N THR A 135 -3.35 0.48 -3.72
CA THR A 135 -3.74 -0.93 -3.77
C THR A 135 -2.58 -1.77 -3.28
N VAL A 136 -2.84 -2.65 -2.31
CA VAL A 136 -1.88 -3.60 -1.74
C VAL A 136 -2.38 -5.00 -2.03
N THR A 137 -1.58 -5.82 -2.71
CA THR A 137 -2.00 -7.19 -3.04
C THR A 137 -0.85 -8.18 -3.07
N THR A 138 -1.15 -9.43 -2.72
CA THR A 138 -0.26 -10.58 -2.92
C THR A 138 -0.45 -11.26 -4.28
N ASN A 139 -1.20 -10.63 -5.21
CA ASN A 139 -1.49 -11.16 -6.55
C ASN A 139 -2.11 -12.57 -6.53
N GLY A 140 -2.94 -12.84 -5.51
CA GLY A 140 -3.60 -14.13 -5.35
C GLY A 140 -2.70 -15.28 -4.90
N GLN A 141 -1.44 -15.02 -4.54
CA GLN A 141 -0.55 -15.99 -3.91
C GLN A 141 -0.51 -15.76 -2.40
N CYS A 142 -0.35 -16.84 -1.62
CA CYS A 142 -0.17 -16.72 -0.17
C CYS A 142 1.32 -16.58 0.13
N VAL A 143 1.68 -15.49 0.80
CA VAL A 143 3.08 -15.19 1.19
C VAL A 143 3.28 -15.50 2.67
N PRO A 144 4.49 -15.80 3.14
CA PRO A 144 4.74 -15.98 4.57
C PRO A 144 4.23 -14.78 5.35
N ALA A 145 3.55 -15.03 6.47
CA ALA A 145 3.00 -13.95 7.29
C ALA A 145 4.12 -13.04 7.82
N PRO A 146 3.91 -11.71 7.85
CA PRO A 146 4.84 -10.81 8.51
C PRO A 146 4.95 -11.17 9.98
N ASN A 147 6.16 -11.04 10.53
CA ASN A 147 6.39 -11.29 11.94
C ASN A 147 5.60 -10.28 12.80
N VAL A 148 4.49 -10.73 13.37
CA VAL A 148 3.59 -9.91 14.21
C VAL A 148 4.22 -9.43 15.52
N THR A 149 5.39 -9.97 15.90
CA THR A 149 6.14 -9.48 17.07
C THR A 149 7.05 -8.30 16.74
N ASP A 150 7.21 -7.99 15.45
CA ASP A 150 7.93 -6.80 14.99
C ASP A 150 6.93 -5.69 14.65
N PRO A 151 6.86 -4.61 15.45
CA PRO A 151 5.93 -3.49 15.23
C PRO A 151 6.23 -2.72 13.94
N THR A 152 7.39 -2.94 13.30
CA THR A 152 7.76 -2.33 12.02
C THR A 152 7.35 -3.17 10.79
N ASN A 153 6.88 -4.41 10.99
CA ASN A 153 6.49 -5.36 9.95
C ASN A 153 4.97 -5.61 9.86
N SER A 154 4.19 -5.11 10.84
CA SER A 154 2.77 -5.43 10.99
C SER A 154 1.82 -4.40 10.37
N ASN A 155 2.34 -3.30 9.81
CA ASN A 155 1.53 -2.23 9.27
C ASN A 155 1.73 -2.12 7.75
N LEU A 156 0.68 -2.42 6.99
CA LEU A 156 0.68 -2.36 5.52
C LEU A 156 0.93 -0.94 5.01
N CYS A 157 0.67 0.08 5.85
CA CYS A 157 1.06 1.45 5.61
C CYS A 157 1.39 2.14 6.94
N VAL A 158 2.68 2.19 7.31
CA VAL A 158 3.12 2.95 8.49
C VAL A 158 3.05 4.44 8.16
N ALA A 159 2.37 5.21 9.01
CA ALA A 159 2.40 6.67 8.92
C ALA A 159 3.85 7.16 9.13
N PRO A 160 4.40 8.01 8.23
CA PRO A 160 5.78 8.46 8.36
C PRO A 160 5.98 9.26 9.64
N GLN A 161 7.08 9.01 10.34
CA GLN A 161 7.44 9.79 11.52
C GLN A 161 7.71 11.25 11.10
N GLN A 162 7.09 12.18 11.81
CA GLN A 162 7.26 13.60 11.57
C GLN A 162 8.44 14.14 12.37
N THR A 163 9.20 15.05 11.76
CA THR A 163 10.32 15.75 12.43
C THR A 163 9.87 17.01 13.18
N THR A 164 8.61 17.43 12.98
CA THR A 164 7.98 18.56 13.66
C THR A 164 6.50 18.24 13.94
N ALA A 165 5.93 18.87 14.97
CA ALA A 165 4.52 18.72 15.29
C ALA A 165 3.67 19.41 14.21
N SER A 166 2.95 18.64 13.40
CA SER A 166 2.08 19.18 12.35
C SER A 166 0.75 19.71 12.90
N GLY A 167 0.30 19.23 14.06
CA GLY A 167 -1.02 19.53 14.62
C GLY A 167 -2.18 18.87 13.86
N ILE A 168 -1.91 18.03 12.87
CA ILE A 168 -2.93 17.35 12.07
C ILE A 168 -3.31 16.03 12.76
N SER A 169 -4.60 15.83 13.00
CA SER A 169 -5.14 14.57 13.51
C SER A 169 -5.88 13.83 12.40
N VAL A 170 -5.54 12.58 12.15
CA VAL A 170 -6.11 11.76 11.08
C VAL A 170 -6.73 10.50 11.67
N LEU A 171 -8.05 10.37 11.55
CA LEU A 171 -8.76 9.15 11.90
C LEU A 171 -8.79 8.23 10.70
N SER A 172 -8.33 7.02 10.91
CA SER A 172 -8.33 5.94 9.94
C SER A 172 -9.25 4.81 10.34
N SER A 173 -9.95 4.27 9.36
CA SER A 173 -10.87 3.14 9.54
C SER A 173 -10.58 2.07 8.51
N ASN A 174 -10.55 0.81 8.94
CA ASN A 174 -10.51 -0.32 8.04
C ASN A 174 -11.93 -0.91 7.87
N THR A 175 -12.30 -1.28 6.65
CA THR A 175 -13.49 -2.07 6.36
C THR A 175 -13.06 -3.35 5.68
N VAL A 176 -13.16 -4.49 6.39
CA VAL A 176 -12.90 -5.80 5.80
C VAL A 176 -14.15 -6.21 5.01
N THR A 177 -14.00 -6.43 3.71
CA THR A 177 -15.08 -6.83 2.81
C THR A 177 -15.16 -8.34 2.64
N ALA A 178 -14.02 -9.03 2.78
CA ALA A 178 -13.95 -10.48 2.77
C ALA A 178 -12.75 -10.95 3.61
N SER A 179 -12.91 -12.10 4.25
CA SER A 179 -11.82 -12.74 4.99
C SER A 179 -12.11 -14.22 5.17
N SER A 180 -11.08 -15.06 5.09
CA SER A 180 -11.21 -16.49 5.38
C SER A 180 -9.94 -17.06 5.96
N LEU A 181 -10.09 -18.01 6.88
CA LEU A 181 -9.01 -18.83 7.43
C LEU A 181 -9.22 -20.28 6.98
N ASN A 182 -8.24 -20.84 6.28
CA ASN A 182 -8.26 -22.21 5.80
C ASN A 182 -7.19 -23.04 6.52
N GLY A 183 -7.35 -24.37 6.52
CA GLY A 183 -6.39 -25.29 7.14
C GLY A 183 -6.62 -25.57 8.63
N ILE A 184 -7.70 -25.06 9.23
CA ILE A 184 -8.15 -25.41 10.58
C ILE A 184 -9.62 -25.81 10.51
N THR A 185 -9.96 -27.00 11.01
CA THR A 185 -11.34 -27.47 11.11
C THR A 185 -11.68 -27.90 12.53
N ILE A 186 -12.85 -27.49 13.01
CA ILE A 186 -13.40 -27.95 14.29
C ILE A 186 -14.29 -29.16 13.97
N THR A 187 -13.94 -30.31 14.53
CA THR A 187 -14.63 -31.59 14.31
C THR A 187 -15.63 -31.91 15.43
N THR A 188 -15.58 -31.18 16.56
CA THR A 188 -16.53 -31.30 17.67
C THR A 188 -17.83 -30.54 17.39
N PRO A 189 -18.99 -31.22 17.27
CA PRO A 189 -20.27 -30.55 17.09
C PRO A 189 -20.62 -29.68 18.31
N GLY A 190 -20.94 -28.40 18.08
CA GLY A 190 -21.38 -27.47 19.14
C GLY A 190 -20.30 -26.56 19.73
N LEU A 191 -19.02 -26.69 19.31
CA LEU A 191 -18.05 -25.64 19.57
C LEU A 191 -18.33 -24.44 18.65
N PRO A 192 -18.45 -23.20 19.19
CA PRO A 192 -18.52 -22.00 18.37
C PRO A 192 -17.27 -21.90 17.48
N ASN A 193 -17.44 -21.44 16.23
CA ASN A 193 -16.30 -21.11 15.38
C ASN A 193 -15.61 -19.84 15.91
N THR A 194 -14.82 -19.99 16.97
CA THR A 194 -14.10 -18.89 17.65
C THR A 194 -13.10 -18.20 16.73
N PHE A 195 -12.62 -18.87 15.69
CA PHE A 195 -11.76 -18.27 14.67
C PHE A 195 -12.49 -17.22 13.83
N GLN A 196 -13.77 -17.45 13.51
CA GLN A 196 -14.58 -16.42 12.83
C GLN A 196 -14.74 -15.18 13.71
N ALA A 197 -14.89 -15.33 15.03
CA ALA A 197 -14.98 -14.20 15.95
C ALA A 197 -13.67 -13.37 16.02
N ILE A 198 -12.50 -14.00 15.84
CA ILE A 198 -11.21 -13.28 15.75
C ILE A 198 -11.15 -12.46 14.46
N VAL A 199 -11.59 -13.05 13.35
CA VAL A 199 -11.67 -12.39 12.04
C VAL A 199 -12.68 -11.23 12.05
N ASP A 200 -13.83 -11.42 12.70
CA ASP A 200 -14.85 -10.39 12.86
C ASP A 200 -14.40 -9.26 13.80
N ALA A 201 -13.52 -9.54 14.78
CA ALA A 201 -12.99 -8.55 15.72
C ALA A 201 -11.88 -7.66 15.12
N THR A 202 -11.19 -8.11 14.07
CA THR A 202 -10.22 -7.29 13.32
C THR A 202 -10.87 -6.49 12.21
N ALA A 203 -12.06 -6.89 11.75
CA ALA A 203 -12.89 -6.10 10.87
C ALA A 203 -13.39 -4.83 11.61
N SER A 204 -13.01 -3.65 11.12
CA SER A 204 -13.48 -2.35 11.65
C SER A 204 -12.79 -1.79 12.89
N VAL A 205 -11.52 -2.12 13.11
CA VAL A 205 -10.69 -1.34 14.04
C VAL A 205 -10.38 0.04 13.45
N LYS A 206 -10.60 1.08 14.26
CA LYS A 206 -10.24 2.46 13.94
C LYS A 206 -8.96 2.86 14.67
N HIS A 207 -8.05 3.52 13.97
CA HIS A 207 -6.81 4.07 14.50
C HIS A 207 -6.77 5.57 14.25
N CYS A 208 -6.22 6.37 15.17
CA CYS A 208 -6.04 7.80 14.92
C CYS A 208 -4.57 8.21 15.09
N THR A 209 -4.07 9.02 14.16
CA THR A 209 -2.71 9.53 14.20
C THR A 209 -2.72 11.02 14.52
N VAL A 210 -2.07 11.40 15.61
CA VAL A 210 -1.78 12.80 15.98
C VAL A 210 -0.48 13.22 15.32
N ASN A 211 -0.38 14.51 14.97
CA ASN A 211 0.75 15.06 14.21
C ASN A 211 1.01 14.28 12.93
N ALA A 212 -0.04 13.80 12.26
CA ALA A 212 0.10 13.07 11.01
C ALA A 212 0.67 13.99 9.91
N ALA A 213 1.33 13.42 8.91
CA ALA A 213 1.68 14.16 7.71
C ALA A 213 0.41 14.64 6.99
N ALA A 214 0.44 15.85 6.43
CA ALA A 214 -0.74 16.47 5.80
C ALA A 214 -1.31 15.66 4.63
N ASP A 215 -0.49 14.80 4.05
CA ASP A 215 -0.77 13.93 2.92
C ASP A 215 -1.42 12.58 3.28
N THR A 216 -1.35 12.16 4.54
CA THR A 216 -2.07 10.98 5.02
C THR A 216 -3.58 11.22 5.13
N ALA A 217 -4.03 12.47 4.96
CA ALA A 217 -5.43 12.84 4.91
C ALA A 217 -6.08 12.42 3.58
N ASN A 218 -7.16 11.64 3.65
CA ASN A 218 -7.93 11.16 2.48
C ASN A 218 -7.22 10.07 1.66
N LEU A 219 -6.29 9.33 2.26
CA LEU A 219 -5.71 8.13 1.67
C LEU A 219 -6.75 7.00 1.70
N ILE A 220 -6.91 6.30 0.58
CA ILE A 220 -7.73 5.10 0.48
C ILE A 220 -6.77 3.95 0.14
N VAL A 221 -6.62 2.99 1.04
CA VAL A 221 -5.78 1.80 0.83
C VAL A 221 -6.70 0.59 0.65
N ASN A 222 -6.82 0.10 -0.57
CA ASN A 222 -7.46 -1.17 -0.87
C ASN A 222 -6.46 -2.29 -0.68
N SER A 223 -6.82 -3.32 0.09
CA SER A 223 -5.98 -4.48 0.34
C SER A 223 -6.66 -5.75 -0.17
N ASP A 224 -5.92 -6.63 -0.81
CA ASP A 224 -6.31 -8.01 -1.13
C ASP A 224 -5.12 -8.95 -0.89
N LEU A 225 -5.08 -9.53 0.30
CA LEU A 225 -3.90 -10.21 0.85
C LEU A 225 -4.20 -11.67 1.16
N CYS A 226 -3.24 -12.54 0.88
CA CYS A 226 -3.18 -13.87 1.44
C CYS A 226 -1.85 -14.09 2.18
N PHE A 227 -1.95 -14.54 3.42
CA PHE A 227 -0.81 -14.94 4.25
C PHE A 227 -0.85 -16.44 4.54
N ASP A 228 0.30 -17.11 4.42
CA ASP A 228 0.55 -18.41 5.02
C ASP A 228 0.97 -18.17 6.48
N VAL A 229 0.10 -18.58 7.40
CA VAL A 229 0.25 -18.44 8.86
C VAL A 229 0.55 -19.78 9.53
N THR A 230 1.01 -20.76 8.74
CA THR A 230 1.24 -22.13 9.22
C THR A 230 2.24 -22.16 10.36
N GLU A 231 3.34 -21.41 10.28
CA GLU A 231 4.40 -21.44 11.30
C GLU A 231 3.94 -20.81 12.62
N GLU A 232 3.26 -19.67 12.55
CA GLU A 232 2.76 -18.90 13.69
C GLU A 232 1.70 -19.69 14.46
N ILE A 233 0.76 -20.29 13.73
CA ILE A 233 -0.35 -21.03 14.34
C ILE A 233 0.09 -22.42 14.81
N SER A 234 0.98 -23.10 14.09
CA SER A 234 1.48 -24.41 14.53
C SER A 234 2.22 -24.30 15.87
N GLY A 235 2.98 -23.22 16.09
CA GLY A 235 3.61 -22.94 17.38
C GLY A 235 2.59 -22.77 18.52
N LEU A 236 1.51 -22.03 18.27
CA LEU A 236 0.44 -21.82 19.25
C LEU A 236 -0.31 -23.12 19.57
N LEU A 237 -0.70 -23.89 18.55
CA LEU A 237 -1.49 -25.12 18.73
C LEU A 237 -0.69 -26.24 19.40
N ASN A 238 0.64 -26.30 19.20
CA ASN A 238 1.50 -27.23 19.94
C ASN A 238 1.52 -26.95 21.46
N SER A 239 1.24 -25.71 21.88
CA SER A 239 1.16 -25.34 23.30
C SER A 239 -0.24 -25.54 23.91
N PHE A 240 -1.26 -25.82 23.09
CA PHE A 240 -2.63 -26.08 23.52
C PHE A 240 -3.23 -27.26 22.73
N PRO A 241 -3.07 -28.52 23.19
CA PRO A 241 -3.78 -29.64 22.59
C PRO A 241 -5.27 -29.51 22.91
N ILE A 242 -6.05 -29.02 21.95
CA ILE A 242 -7.50 -28.88 22.06
C ILE A 242 -8.14 -30.06 21.33
N ASP A 243 -8.81 -30.93 22.08
CA ASP A 243 -9.54 -32.06 21.50
C ASP A 243 -10.60 -31.56 20.51
N GLY A 244 -10.57 -32.11 19.31
CA GLY A 244 -11.52 -31.81 18.24
C GLY A 244 -11.13 -30.67 17.29
N ILE A 245 -9.90 -30.15 17.35
CA ILE A 245 -9.33 -29.30 16.29
C ILE A 245 -8.42 -30.15 15.40
N GLN A 246 -8.70 -30.14 14.10
CA GLN A 246 -7.83 -30.73 13.09
C GLN A 246 -7.12 -29.62 12.30
N VAL A 247 -5.80 -29.73 12.21
CA VAL A 247 -4.96 -28.81 11.44
C VAL A 247 -4.51 -29.52 10.17
N THR A 248 -4.69 -28.86 9.03
CA THR A 248 -4.27 -29.33 7.72
C THR A 248 -3.47 -28.23 7.03
N PRO A 249 -2.13 -28.26 7.09
CA PRO A 249 -1.29 -27.28 6.41
C PRO A 249 -1.47 -27.29 4.87
N PRO A 250 -1.26 -26.15 4.19
CA PRO A 250 -0.94 -24.85 4.77
C PRO A 250 -2.17 -24.22 5.44
N ILE A 251 -1.94 -23.52 6.55
CA ILE A 251 -2.94 -22.68 7.19
C ILE A 251 -2.85 -21.31 6.55
N THR A 252 -3.87 -20.91 5.80
CA THR A 252 -3.86 -19.65 5.06
C THR A 252 -4.93 -18.70 5.55
N TYR A 253 -4.56 -17.43 5.72
CA TYR A 253 -5.45 -16.35 6.03
C TYR A 253 -5.56 -15.41 4.83
N THR A 254 -6.78 -15.18 4.35
CA THR A 254 -7.08 -14.21 3.30
C THR A 254 -7.86 -13.06 3.88
N SER A 255 -7.56 -11.85 3.42
CA SER A 255 -8.30 -10.65 3.80
C SER A 255 -8.34 -9.66 2.64
N ALA A 256 -9.54 -9.21 2.30
CA ALA A 256 -9.77 -8.09 1.41
C ALA A 256 -10.49 -6.98 2.18
N GLY A 257 -10.12 -5.73 1.92
CA GLY A 257 -10.70 -4.60 2.62
C GLY A 257 -10.25 -3.25 2.09
N THR A 258 -10.85 -2.20 2.64
CA THR A 258 -10.51 -0.82 2.34
C THR A 258 -10.21 -0.09 3.64
N TYR A 259 -9.03 0.49 3.72
CA TYR A 259 -8.64 1.43 4.75
C TYR A 259 -8.82 2.84 4.22
N SER A 260 -9.47 3.71 4.98
CA SER A 260 -9.70 5.10 4.63
C SER A 260 -9.28 6.00 5.77
N SER A 261 -8.76 7.18 5.44
CA SER A 261 -8.34 8.17 6.43
C SER A 261 -9.04 9.51 6.20
N GLN A 262 -9.32 10.23 7.30
CA GLN A 262 -9.93 11.56 7.26
C GLN A 262 -9.35 12.44 8.37
N ILE A 263 -9.23 13.74 8.11
CA ILE A 263 -8.83 14.70 9.13
C ILE A 263 -9.96 14.82 10.16
N VAL A 264 -9.59 14.78 11.44
CA VAL A 264 -10.49 15.02 12.57
C VAL A 264 -9.96 16.15 13.44
N PRO A 265 -10.82 16.86 14.19
CA PRO A 265 -10.37 17.94 15.07
C PRO A 265 -9.49 17.47 16.23
N ASP A 266 -9.75 16.27 16.75
CA ASP A 266 -9.04 15.71 17.91
C ASP A 266 -9.18 14.18 17.90
N CYS A 267 -8.05 13.46 17.91
CA CYS A 267 -8.01 12.01 18.00
C CYS A 267 -8.66 11.46 19.29
N PHE A 268 -8.49 12.13 20.43
CA PHE A 268 -9.00 11.67 21.72
C PHE A 268 -10.53 11.79 21.84
N ALA A 269 -11.16 12.60 20.99
CA ALA A 269 -12.60 12.75 20.89
C ALA A 269 -13.27 11.74 19.92
N THR A 270 -12.50 10.88 19.25
CA THR A 270 -13.01 9.91 18.27
C THR A 270 -13.40 8.56 18.89
N ASP A 271 -13.98 7.70 18.05
CA ASP A 271 -14.21 6.29 18.35
C ASP A 271 -13.03 5.38 17.97
N ALA A 272 -11.81 5.93 17.80
CA ALA A 272 -10.61 5.15 17.62
C ALA A 272 -10.37 4.17 18.78
N ALA A 273 -9.86 2.98 18.46
CA ALA A 273 -9.41 1.99 19.44
C ALA A 273 -7.98 2.29 19.91
N THR A 274 -7.16 2.88 19.05
CA THR A 274 -5.76 3.22 19.32
C THR A 274 -5.43 4.60 18.76
N ILE A 275 -4.48 5.28 19.41
CA ILE A 275 -3.95 6.57 18.97
C ILE A 275 -2.42 6.47 18.94
N THR A 276 -1.78 7.04 17.93
CA THR A 276 -0.32 7.21 17.88
C THR A 276 0.03 8.66 17.55
N ASP A 277 1.08 9.20 18.16
CA ASP A 277 1.65 10.50 17.79
C ASP A 277 2.85 10.29 16.87
N ALA A 278 2.71 10.71 15.60
CA ALA A 278 3.75 10.52 14.60
C ALA A 278 4.97 11.44 14.80
N PHE A 279 4.89 12.47 15.65
CA PHE A 279 6.04 13.30 16.01
C PHE A 279 6.79 12.73 17.22
N THR A 280 6.06 12.34 18.27
CA THR A 280 6.69 11.92 19.55
C THR A 280 6.91 10.42 19.67
N GLY A 281 6.22 9.59 18.87
CA GLY A 281 6.25 8.13 18.98
C GLY A 281 5.27 7.55 20.01
N GLU A 282 4.59 8.41 20.77
CA GLU A 282 3.69 7.99 21.84
C GLU A 282 2.49 7.19 21.33
N VAL A 283 2.10 6.15 22.08
CA VAL A 283 0.97 5.26 21.73
C VAL A 283 -0.02 5.18 22.89
N TRP A 284 -1.31 5.29 22.56
CA TRP A 284 -2.43 5.10 23.48
C TRP A 284 -3.40 4.03 22.98
N ILE A 285 -3.97 3.29 23.94
CA ILE A 285 -5.00 2.27 23.68
C ILE A 285 -6.25 2.63 24.48
N LYS A 286 -7.42 2.50 23.85
CA LYS A 286 -8.71 2.73 24.52
C LYS A 286 -9.06 1.54 25.40
N GLN A 287 -9.11 1.78 26.71
CA GLN A 287 -9.47 0.80 27.73
C GLN A 287 -10.63 1.35 28.57
N ASN A 288 -11.74 0.61 28.65
CA ASN A 288 -12.93 1.01 29.41
C ASN A 288 -13.42 2.43 29.08
N GLY A 289 -13.35 2.82 27.79
CA GLY A 289 -13.76 4.13 27.30
C GLY A 289 -12.72 5.24 27.40
N ASN A 290 -11.58 5.02 28.07
CA ASN A 290 -10.51 6.01 28.25
C ASN A 290 -9.23 5.61 27.52
N PHE A 291 -8.48 6.58 26.99
CA PHE A 291 -7.18 6.32 26.38
C PHE A 291 -6.09 6.23 27.46
N VAL A 292 -5.38 5.10 27.48
CA VAL A 292 -4.26 4.83 28.36
C VAL A 292 -2.98 4.78 27.53
N LYS A 293 -1.97 5.54 27.92
CA LYS A 293 -0.66 5.54 27.26
C LYS A 293 0.08 4.24 27.55
N VAL A 294 0.63 3.60 26.52
CA VAL A 294 1.27 2.28 26.63
C VAL A 294 2.70 2.24 26.10
N ALA A 295 3.12 3.20 25.27
CA ALA A 295 4.46 3.26 24.72
C ALA A 295 4.93 4.71 24.44
N ASN A 296 6.24 4.85 24.24
CA ASN A 296 7.00 6.01 23.76
C ASN A 296 7.87 5.58 22.59
#